data_AF-A0A8X8Z3M4-F1
#
_entry.id   AF-A0A8X8Z3M4-F1
#
_cell.length_a   1.000
_cell.length_b   1.000
_cell.length_c   1.000
_cell.angle_alpha   90.00
_cell.angle_beta   90.00
_cell.angle_gamma   90.00
#
_symmetry.space_group_name_H-M   'P 1'
#
loop_
_entity.id
_entity.type
_entity.pdbx_description
1 polymer ?
#
loop_
_entity_poly.entity_id
_entity_poly.type
_entity_poly.pdbx_seq_one_letter_code
_entity_poly.pdbx_strand_id
1 'polypeptide(L)'
;MKIKLHSKIKTLFSSNSRVWLYLTYFIHAWEATEPNESNPEILDIRKEYAKAFRTESYTDFWTHVLALNRRQLTPHRSLGSKTAARLPSYRLFAENLLDPDQPTVKRILSTTRIHPKISPLLTDYFGNTSCASHLCGLLLKDINHIRKKFKSLEDPSKINHLPVVVTRVTLFSRSNPFSLLGASMSRLRAVQAGCSDLLRQLESRRDKALLKLRRLEKVKLGSALLLVAVTVSLVVVVAAHAFVMLVAAPTVMVELASMEELARWSAQLDTAAKGTYILIRDLDTIGRLVARLNNELERVDGLVQLWVQRRDDGLQGSEEVACQLKKNNQSFMEQLDELEEHLYLCFMTINRARNLVLKQILHSATLNSSHN
;
A
#
# COMPACT_ATOMS: atom_id res chain seq x y z
N MET A 1 -32.76 29.37 2.29
CA MET A 1 -33.48 28.17 2.83
C MET A 1 -33.31 28.01 4.35
N LYS A 2 -32.13 28.27 4.94
CA LYS A 2 -31.85 28.19 6.41
C LYS A 2 -32.74 29.08 7.31
N ILE A 3 -33.00 30.33 6.93
CA ILE A 3 -33.74 31.29 7.78
C ILE A 3 -35.21 30.90 7.97
N LYS A 4 -35.85 30.32 6.94
CA LYS A 4 -37.25 29.86 6.98
C LYS A 4 -37.44 28.62 7.87
N LEU A 5 -36.42 27.77 8.01
CA LEU A 5 -36.45 26.59 8.89
C LEU A 5 -36.33 27.00 10.36
N HIS A 6 -35.46 27.97 10.67
CA HIS A 6 -35.25 28.48 12.02
C HIS A 6 -36.51 29.17 12.59
N SER A 7 -37.24 29.92 11.74
CA SER A 7 -38.50 30.56 12.13
C SER A 7 -39.63 29.56 12.44
N LYS A 8 -39.75 28.47 11.66
CA LYS A 8 -40.76 27.41 11.88
C LYS A 8 -40.47 26.54 13.11
N ILE A 9 -39.20 26.33 13.46
CA ILE A 9 -38.80 25.58 14.66
C ILE A 9 -39.06 26.41 15.93
N LYS A 10 -38.85 27.73 15.88
CA LYS A 10 -39.11 28.64 17.00
C LYS A 10 -40.61 28.69 17.39
N THR A 11 -41.51 28.58 16.41
CA THR A 11 -42.96 28.56 16.66
C THR A 11 -43.49 27.21 17.12
N LEU A 12 -42.84 26.09 16.78
CA LEU A 12 -43.26 24.75 17.21
C LEU A 12 -42.84 24.38 18.65
N PHE A 13 -41.81 25.03 19.19
CA PHE A 13 -41.20 24.65 20.48
C PHE A 13 -41.18 25.76 21.55
N SER A 14 -41.88 26.88 21.33
CA SER A 14 -41.92 27.99 22.30
C SER A 14 -42.53 27.63 23.67
N SER A 15 -43.29 26.53 23.75
CA SER A 15 -43.94 26.08 24.98
C SER A 15 -43.03 25.21 25.89
N ASN A 16 -41.81 24.86 25.47
CA ASN A 16 -40.96 23.93 26.24
C ASN A 16 -39.50 24.39 26.29
N SER A 17 -39.18 25.24 27.27
CA SER A 17 -37.90 25.98 27.39
C SER A 17 -36.66 25.07 27.45
N ARG A 18 -36.82 23.84 27.98
CA ARG A 18 -35.73 22.87 28.07
C ARG A 18 -35.35 22.29 26.71
N VAL A 19 -36.31 21.99 25.85
CA VAL A 19 -36.07 21.44 24.51
C VAL A 19 -35.39 22.48 23.61
N TRP A 20 -35.75 23.75 23.76
CA TRP A 20 -35.13 24.86 23.04
C TRP A 20 -33.65 25.06 23.40
N LEU A 21 -33.29 24.91 24.68
CA LEU A 21 -31.91 24.97 25.17
C LEU A 21 -31.02 23.83 24.63
N TYR A 22 -31.54 22.61 24.50
CA TYR A 22 -30.79 21.49 23.94
C TYR A 22 -30.56 21.65 22.42
N LEU A 23 -31.53 22.22 21.70
CA LEU A 23 -31.41 22.49 20.27
C LEU A 23 -30.44 23.63 19.95
N THR A 24 -30.43 24.71 20.74
CA THR A 24 -29.44 25.78 20.57
C THR A 24 -28.02 25.33 20.91
N TYR A 25 -27.86 24.46 21.92
CA TYR A 25 -26.57 23.83 22.23
C TYR A 25 -26.05 22.96 21.07
N PHE A 26 -26.93 22.17 20.43
CA PHE A 26 -26.57 21.34 19.28
C PHE A 26 -26.24 22.15 18.02
N ILE A 27 -26.94 23.27 17.78
CA ILE A 27 -26.67 24.17 16.64
C ILE A 27 -25.33 24.89 16.82
N HIS A 28 -25.03 25.39 18.02
CA HIS A 28 -23.73 26.00 18.33
C HIS A 28 -22.57 24.99 18.28
N ALA A 29 -22.78 23.75 18.70
CA ALA A 29 -21.78 22.69 18.58
C ALA A 29 -21.52 22.28 17.13
N TRP A 30 -22.52 22.42 16.23
CA TRP A 30 -22.39 22.15 14.80
C TRP A 30 -21.66 23.27 14.03
N GLU A 31 -21.85 24.53 14.44
CA GLU A 31 -21.14 25.69 13.87
C GLU A 31 -19.69 25.84 14.36
N ALA A 32 -19.31 25.20 15.47
CA ALA A 32 -17.96 25.26 16.04
C ALA A 32 -16.92 24.34 15.38
N THR A 33 -17.29 23.63 14.31
CA THR A 33 -16.37 22.80 13.51
C THR A 33 -16.14 23.41 12.13
N GLU A 34 -15.42 24.53 12.07
CA GLU A 34 -14.68 24.92 10.88
C GLU A 34 -13.18 25.05 11.22
N PRO A 35 -12.27 24.44 10.45
CA PRO A 35 -10.85 24.52 10.71
C PRO A 35 -10.32 25.91 10.34
N ASN A 36 -9.62 26.52 11.30
CA ASN A 36 -8.95 27.81 11.17
C ASN A 36 -7.88 27.74 10.06
N GLU A 37 -8.06 28.51 8.98
CA GLU A 37 -7.10 28.64 7.88
C GLU A 37 -5.82 29.34 8.37
N SER A 38 -4.72 28.60 8.47
CA SER A 38 -3.40 29.14 8.73
C SER A 38 -2.68 29.53 7.43
N ASN A 39 -2.13 30.74 7.43
CA ASN A 39 -1.31 31.41 6.41
C ASN A 39 -0.31 30.51 5.65
N PRO A 40 0.06 30.87 4.39
CA PRO A 40 0.88 30.03 3.54
C PRO A 40 2.35 30.11 3.96
N GLU A 41 2.75 29.22 4.85
CA GLU A 41 4.16 28.88 5.03
C GLU A 41 4.67 28.37 3.67
N ILE A 42 5.75 28.97 3.14
CA ILE A 42 6.36 28.57 1.88
C ILE A 42 6.59 27.06 1.94
N LEU A 43 5.77 26.34 1.19
CA LEU A 43 5.70 24.88 1.20
C LEU A 43 7.01 24.35 0.63
N ASP A 44 7.98 24.06 1.49
CA ASP A 44 9.14 23.28 1.11
C ASP A 44 8.63 21.87 0.81
N ILE A 45 8.34 21.64 -0.47
CA ILE A 45 7.83 20.39 -1.00
C ILE A 45 8.74 19.23 -0.56
N ARG A 46 10.05 19.43 -0.37
CA ARG A 46 10.94 18.38 0.13
C ARG A 46 10.74 18.10 1.61
N LYS A 47 10.52 19.12 2.44
CA LYS A 47 10.24 18.96 3.87
C LYS A 47 8.86 18.33 4.08
N GLU A 48 7.85 18.77 3.33
CA GLU A 48 6.51 18.19 3.40
C GLU A 48 6.47 16.77 2.84
N TYR A 49 7.16 16.51 1.72
CA TYR A 49 7.37 15.16 1.18
C TYR A 49 8.14 14.27 2.18
N ALA A 50 9.22 14.77 2.79
CA ALA A 50 9.95 14.04 3.82
C ALA A 50 9.10 13.76 5.05
N LYS A 51 8.22 14.69 5.45
CA LYS A 51 7.32 14.53 6.61
C LYS A 51 6.17 13.56 6.31
N ALA A 52 5.65 13.58 5.08
CA ALA A 52 4.63 12.63 4.59
C ALA A 52 5.15 11.19 4.53
N PHE A 53 6.45 11.00 4.25
CA PHE A 53 7.09 9.68 4.24
C PHE A 53 7.68 9.26 5.60
N ARG A 54 8.21 10.20 6.40
CA ARG A 54 8.77 9.97 7.74
C ARG A 54 7.68 9.92 8.81
N THR A 55 6.80 8.95 8.69
CA THR A 55 5.87 8.57 9.76
C THR A 55 6.62 7.91 10.92
N GLU A 56 6.02 7.76 12.11
CA GLU A 56 6.60 6.96 13.20
C GLU A 56 7.04 5.57 12.72
N SER A 57 6.29 4.96 11.80
CA SER A 57 6.67 3.67 11.21
C SER A 57 7.96 3.70 10.37
N TYR A 58 8.28 4.85 9.76
CA TYR A 58 9.58 5.04 9.08
C TYR A 58 10.70 5.14 10.11
N THR A 59 10.50 5.86 11.21
CA THR A 59 11.51 5.99 12.28
C THR A 59 11.76 4.66 12.99
N ASP A 60 10.69 3.92 13.33
CA ASP A 60 10.76 2.56 13.89
C ASP A 60 11.42 1.57 12.92
N PHE A 61 11.13 1.72 11.62
CA PHE A 61 11.79 0.95 10.57
C PHE A 61 13.31 1.21 10.53
N TRP A 62 13.73 2.48 10.52
CA TRP A 62 15.15 2.83 10.47
C TRP A 62 15.90 2.46 11.74
N THR A 63 15.26 2.50 12.91
CA THR A 63 15.88 2.03 14.16
C THR A 63 16.13 0.52 14.13
N HIS A 64 15.19 -0.29 13.62
CA HIS A 64 15.39 -1.74 13.45
C HIS A 64 16.50 -2.06 12.43
N VAL A 65 16.51 -1.38 11.29
CA VAL A 65 17.54 -1.56 10.27
C VAL A 65 18.94 -1.16 10.77
N LEU A 66 19.05 -0.07 11.53
CA LEU A 66 20.31 0.34 12.17
C LEU A 66 20.77 -0.66 13.24
N ALA A 67 19.83 -1.27 13.98
CA ALA A 67 20.14 -2.33 14.94
C ALA A 67 20.66 -3.61 14.27
N LEU A 68 20.10 -4.01 13.12
CA LEU A 68 20.57 -5.13 12.31
C LEU A 68 21.96 -4.87 11.71
N ASN A 69 22.18 -3.64 11.19
CA ASN A 69 23.46 -3.22 10.62
C ASN A 69 24.61 -3.26 11.65
N ARG A 70 24.32 -3.02 12.95
CA ARG A 70 25.30 -3.13 14.04
C ARG A 70 25.76 -4.57 14.30
N ARG A 71 24.99 -5.59 13.91
CA ARG A 71 25.33 -7.02 14.05
C ARG A 71 26.08 -7.61 12.85
N GLN A 72 25.96 -7.00 11.66
CA GLN A 72 26.57 -7.47 10.42
C GLN A 72 27.55 -6.43 9.86
N LEU A 73 28.78 -6.38 10.38
CA LEU A 73 29.83 -5.53 9.81
C LEU A 73 30.93 -6.37 9.15
N THR A 74 30.94 -6.37 7.82
CA THR A 74 32.17 -6.30 7.01
C THR A 74 32.03 -5.13 6.03
N PRO A 75 32.93 -4.14 6.01
CA PRO A 75 32.77 -2.93 5.22
C PRO A 75 33.20 -3.16 3.77
N HIS A 76 32.25 -3.38 2.87
CA HIS A 76 32.54 -3.25 1.43
C HIS A 76 32.21 -1.82 0.98
N ARG A 77 33.25 -1.01 0.82
CA ARG A 77 33.16 0.38 0.35
C ARG A 77 32.72 0.39 -1.12
N SER A 78 31.45 0.69 -1.38
CA SER A 78 30.95 0.99 -2.72
C SER A 78 31.24 2.46 -3.02
N LEU A 79 32.27 2.70 -3.84
CA LEU A 79 32.63 4.03 -4.31
C LEU A 79 31.83 4.32 -5.59
N GLY A 80 30.94 5.32 -5.55
CA GLY A 80 30.32 5.89 -6.75
C GLY A 80 28.79 5.83 -6.82
N SER A 81 28.10 6.58 -5.96
CA SER A 81 26.79 7.23 -6.21
C SER A 81 26.31 7.84 -4.89
N LYS A 82 25.91 9.11 -4.87
CA LYS A 82 25.40 9.76 -3.64
C LYS A 82 24.10 9.10 -3.13
N THR A 83 23.40 8.36 -3.98
CA THR A 83 22.21 7.56 -3.65
C THR A 83 22.59 6.27 -2.91
N ALA A 84 23.77 5.71 -3.17
CA ALA A 84 24.28 4.45 -2.59
C ALA A 84 24.55 4.49 -1.09
N ALA A 85 24.55 5.66 -0.43
CA ALA A 85 24.68 5.76 1.02
C ALA A 85 23.36 5.43 1.76
N ARG A 86 22.19 5.56 1.11
CA ARG A 86 20.87 5.18 1.67
C ARG A 86 20.50 3.71 1.42
N LEU A 87 21.17 3.07 0.47
CA LEU A 87 20.89 1.73 -0.04
C LEU A 87 21.33 0.55 0.87
N PRO A 88 22.37 0.61 1.73
CA PRO A 88 22.79 -0.54 2.54
C PRO A 88 21.70 -0.96 3.55
N SER A 89 21.02 0.02 4.11
CA SER A 89 19.86 -0.14 5.00
C SER A 89 18.66 -0.77 4.30
N TYR A 90 18.35 -0.35 3.07
CA TYR A 90 17.27 -0.94 2.30
C TYR A 90 17.61 -2.35 1.80
N ARG A 91 18.89 -2.66 1.58
CA ARG A 91 19.37 -3.99 1.23
C ARG A 91 19.39 -4.95 2.41
N LEU A 92 19.73 -4.47 3.61
CA LEU A 92 19.56 -5.25 4.84
C LEU A 92 18.09 -5.52 5.12
N PHE A 93 17.24 -4.53 4.87
CA PHE A 93 15.81 -4.75 4.86
C PHE A 93 15.46 -5.80 3.79
N ALA A 94 15.91 -5.60 2.54
CA ALA A 94 16.09 -6.57 1.42
C ALA A 94 15.96 -8.03 1.82
N GLU A 95 16.83 -8.35 2.74
CA GLU A 95 17.22 -9.68 3.16
C GLU A 95 16.41 -10.19 4.36
N ASN A 96 15.65 -9.33 5.06
CA ASN A 96 14.87 -9.60 6.28
C ASN A 96 13.34 -9.34 6.13
N LEU A 97 12.82 -9.24 4.91
CA LEU A 97 11.87 -8.18 4.53
C LEU A 97 10.36 -8.46 4.56
N LEU A 98 9.87 -9.57 5.10
CA LEU A 98 8.42 -9.66 5.27
C LEU A 98 8.07 -9.51 6.73
N ASP A 99 7.58 -8.32 7.09
CA ASP A 99 7.18 -7.99 8.45
C ASP A 99 5.74 -7.44 8.47
N PRO A 100 4.81 -8.07 9.22
CA PRO A 100 4.95 -9.39 9.87
C PRO A 100 5.21 -10.51 8.85
N ASP A 101 5.98 -11.54 9.21
CA ASP A 101 6.25 -12.69 8.34
C ASP A 101 5.01 -13.59 8.18
N GLN A 102 5.02 -14.48 7.18
CA GLN A 102 3.87 -15.37 6.93
C GLN A 102 3.55 -16.32 8.10
N PRO A 103 4.53 -16.97 8.76
CA PRO A 103 4.25 -17.80 9.93
C PRO A 103 3.58 -17.02 11.07
N THR A 104 4.04 -15.80 11.35
CA THR A 104 3.50 -14.92 12.39
C THR A 104 2.09 -14.49 12.06
N VAL A 105 1.83 -14.07 10.82
CA VAL A 105 0.47 -13.78 10.37
C VAL A 105 -0.44 -14.99 10.51
N LYS A 106 -0.01 -16.17 10.03
CA LYS A 106 -0.82 -17.40 10.10
C LYS A 106 -1.18 -17.76 11.54
N ARG A 107 -0.23 -17.62 12.46
CA ARG A 107 -0.44 -17.80 13.90
C ARG A 107 -1.49 -16.82 14.43
N ILE A 108 -1.32 -15.53 14.18
CA ILE A 108 -2.25 -14.49 14.65
C ILE A 108 -3.65 -14.73 14.10
N LEU A 109 -3.79 -14.96 12.79
CA LEU A 109 -5.09 -15.24 12.16
C LEU A 109 -5.77 -16.48 12.74
N SER A 110 -5.00 -17.50 13.17
CA SER A 110 -5.54 -18.71 13.80
C SER A 110 -5.97 -18.50 15.26
N THR A 111 -5.29 -17.61 15.99
CA THR A 111 -5.56 -17.35 17.41
C THR A 111 -6.58 -16.22 17.63
N THR A 112 -6.75 -15.34 16.65
CA THR A 112 -7.66 -14.20 16.76
C THR A 112 -9.05 -14.55 16.28
N ARG A 113 -10.09 -14.17 17.04
CA ARG A 113 -11.50 -14.26 16.58
C ARG A 113 -11.77 -13.24 15.48
N ILE A 114 -11.61 -13.68 14.23
CA ILE A 114 -11.95 -12.94 13.01
C ILE A 114 -13.26 -13.49 12.45
N HIS A 115 -14.09 -12.68 11.79
CA HIS A 115 -15.29 -13.21 11.17
C HIS A 115 -14.98 -14.29 10.12
N PRO A 116 -15.80 -15.35 10.04
CA PRO A 116 -15.75 -16.29 8.95
C PRO A 116 -15.89 -15.65 7.55
N LYS A 117 -16.64 -14.56 7.38
CA LYS A 117 -16.85 -13.95 6.05
C LYS A 117 -15.69 -13.07 5.55
N ILE A 118 -14.79 -12.65 6.43
CA ILE A 118 -13.65 -11.79 6.07
C ILE A 118 -12.28 -12.45 6.29
N SER A 119 -12.22 -13.51 7.11
CA SER A 119 -11.00 -14.28 7.35
C SER A 119 -10.32 -14.78 6.05
N PRO A 120 -11.05 -15.31 5.03
CA PRO A 120 -10.43 -15.70 3.77
C PRO A 120 -9.77 -14.53 3.05
N LEU A 121 -10.42 -13.36 3.00
CA LEU A 121 -9.89 -12.18 2.33
C LEU A 121 -8.65 -11.60 3.01
N LEU A 122 -8.59 -11.66 4.34
CA LEU A 122 -7.40 -11.27 5.08
C LEU A 122 -6.26 -12.27 4.84
N THR A 123 -6.57 -13.56 4.76
CA THR A 123 -5.58 -14.59 4.40
C THR A 123 -5.03 -14.35 2.98
N ASP A 124 -5.90 -14.10 2.02
CA ASP A 124 -5.52 -13.77 0.63
C ASP A 124 -4.71 -12.47 0.56
N TYR A 125 -5.05 -11.47 1.37
CA TYR A 125 -4.28 -10.22 1.49
C TYR A 125 -2.83 -10.47 1.92
N PHE A 126 -2.63 -11.23 2.99
CA PHE A 126 -1.27 -11.56 3.41
C PHE A 126 -0.57 -12.52 2.45
N GLY A 127 -1.30 -13.38 1.74
CA GLY A 127 -0.80 -14.21 0.65
C GLY A 127 -0.28 -13.39 -0.53
N ASN A 128 -1.10 -12.50 -1.07
CA ASN A 128 -0.76 -11.65 -2.22
C ASN A 128 0.39 -10.68 -1.91
N THR A 129 0.38 -10.05 -0.74
CA THR A 129 1.50 -9.18 -0.31
C THR A 129 2.81 -9.95 -0.13
N SER A 130 2.75 -11.21 0.31
CA SER A 130 3.92 -12.08 0.36
C SER A 130 4.40 -12.51 -1.03
N CYS A 131 3.49 -12.79 -1.96
CA CYS A 131 3.86 -13.11 -3.34
C CYS A 131 4.54 -11.91 -4.02
N ALA A 132 4.02 -10.70 -3.80
CA ALA A 132 4.64 -9.48 -4.30
C ALA A 132 6.01 -9.20 -3.69
N SER A 133 6.16 -9.38 -2.37
CA SER A 133 7.45 -9.28 -1.67
C SER A 133 8.47 -10.28 -2.25
N HIS A 134 8.05 -11.54 -2.46
CA HIS A 134 8.91 -12.56 -3.07
C HIS A 134 9.34 -12.18 -4.50
N LEU A 135 8.40 -11.69 -5.32
CA LEU A 135 8.71 -11.20 -6.67
C LEU A 135 9.72 -10.04 -6.65
N CYS A 136 9.56 -9.08 -5.74
CA CYS A 136 10.52 -7.98 -5.60
C CYS A 136 11.91 -8.51 -5.24
N GLY A 137 11.99 -9.55 -4.40
CA GLY A 137 13.24 -10.22 -4.05
C GLY A 137 13.89 -10.95 -5.23
N LEU A 138 13.10 -11.57 -6.10
CA LEU A 138 13.60 -12.17 -7.35
C LEU A 138 14.18 -11.09 -8.28
N LEU A 139 13.45 -9.99 -8.48
CA LEU A 139 13.90 -8.87 -9.31
C LEU A 139 15.21 -8.26 -8.79
N LEU A 140 15.36 -8.09 -7.46
CA LEU A 140 16.63 -7.63 -6.87
C LEU A 140 17.79 -8.61 -7.12
N LYS A 141 17.53 -9.93 -7.09
CA LYS A 141 18.56 -10.93 -7.42
C LYS A 141 18.97 -10.82 -8.88
N ASP A 142 18.00 -10.63 -9.78
CA ASP A 142 18.24 -10.47 -11.20
C ASP A 142 19.06 -9.21 -11.49
N ILE A 143 18.72 -8.07 -10.87
CA ILE A 143 19.50 -6.83 -10.95
C ILE A 143 20.95 -7.05 -10.47
N ASN A 144 21.14 -7.71 -9.32
CA ASN A 144 22.48 -8.00 -8.82
C ASN A 144 23.27 -8.92 -9.77
N HIS A 145 22.62 -9.89 -10.40
CA HIS A 145 23.25 -10.77 -11.39
C HIS A 145 23.68 -9.97 -12.64
N ILE A 146 22.78 -9.15 -13.17
CA ILE A 146 23.01 -8.24 -14.29
C ILE A 146 24.22 -7.32 -14.00
N ARG A 147 24.26 -6.67 -12.84
CA ARG A 147 25.37 -5.79 -12.44
C ARG A 147 26.69 -6.52 -12.30
N LYS A 148 26.72 -7.71 -11.68
CA LYS A 148 27.96 -8.50 -11.57
C LYS A 148 28.52 -8.85 -12.94
N LYS A 149 27.64 -9.25 -13.85
CA LYS A 149 27.99 -9.55 -15.23
C LYS A 149 28.50 -8.31 -15.96
N PHE A 150 27.83 -7.16 -15.81
CA PHE A 150 28.27 -5.89 -16.38
C PHE A 150 29.64 -5.45 -15.83
N LYS A 151 29.87 -5.54 -14.52
CA LYS A 151 31.14 -5.23 -13.87
C LYS A 151 32.29 -6.13 -14.32
N SER A 152 32.02 -7.43 -14.54
CA SER A 152 33.04 -8.34 -15.11
C SER A 152 33.48 -7.93 -16.52
N LEU A 153 32.63 -7.18 -17.22
CA LEU A 153 32.87 -6.62 -18.54
C LEU A 153 33.46 -5.20 -18.48
N GLU A 154 33.67 -4.60 -17.31
CA GLU A 154 34.23 -3.24 -17.13
C GLU A 154 35.72 -3.24 -16.74
N ASP A 155 36.43 -4.38 -16.76
CA ASP A 155 37.85 -4.44 -16.40
C ASP A 155 38.69 -3.43 -17.23
N PRO A 156 39.25 -2.37 -16.59
CA PRO A 156 39.88 -1.22 -17.26
C PRO A 156 41.21 -1.55 -17.93
N SER A 157 41.80 -2.70 -17.62
CA SER A 157 43.00 -3.23 -18.29
C SER A 157 42.79 -3.58 -19.78
N LYS A 158 41.55 -3.56 -20.27
CA LYS A 158 41.15 -4.01 -21.63
C LYS A 158 40.32 -3.00 -22.44
N ILE A 159 40.12 -1.76 -21.96
CA ILE A 159 39.10 -0.82 -22.50
C ILE A 159 39.56 0.03 -23.70
N ASN A 160 40.79 -0.11 -24.17
CA ASN A 160 41.31 0.78 -25.23
C ASN A 160 40.95 0.37 -26.67
N HIS A 161 40.14 -0.68 -26.87
CA HIS A 161 39.80 -1.16 -28.20
C HIS A 161 38.29 -1.37 -28.36
N LEU A 162 37.69 -0.61 -29.29
CA LEU A 162 36.31 -0.75 -29.77
C LEU A 162 35.85 -2.21 -30.01
N PRO A 163 36.68 -3.11 -30.59
CA PRO A 163 36.37 -4.54 -30.69
C PRO A 163 36.02 -5.21 -29.35
N VAL A 164 36.61 -4.78 -28.24
CA VAL A 164 36.39 -5.36 -26.90
C VAL A 164 35.04 -4.95 -26.34
N VAL A 165 34.63 -3.69 -26.51
CA VAL A 165 33.31 -3.20 -26.08
C VAL A 165 32.20 -3.92 -26.82
N VAL A 166 32.35 -4.10 -28.14
CA VAL A 166 31.35 -4.81 -28.96
C VAL A 166 31.34 -6.31 -28.65
N THR A 167 32.50 -6.94 -28.46
CA THR A 167 32.57 -8.37 -28.06
C THR A 167 31.94 -8.59 -26.68
N ARG A 168 32.06 -7.63 -25.77
CA ARG A 168 31.45 -7.69 -24.43
C ARG A 168 29.94 -7.53 -24.47
N VAL A 169 29.43 -6.61 -25.28
CA VAL A 169 27.99 -6.38 -25.43
C VAL A 169 27.32 -7.51 -26.23
N THR A 170 27.96 -8.04 -27.28
CA THR A 170 27.50 -9.26 -27.97
C THR A 170 27.44 -10.45 -27.02
N LEU A 171 28.46 -10.68 -26.19
CA LEU A 171 28.47 -11.74 -25.17
C LEU A 171 27.33 -11.54 -24.18
N PHE A 172 27.16 -10.32 -23.69
CA PHE A 172 26.11 -9.96 -22.73
C PHE A 172 24.70 -10.19 -23.32
N SER A 173 24.47 -9.74 -24.56
CA SER A 173 23.21 -9.93 -25.29
C SER A 173 22.92 -11.41 -25.57
N ARG A 174 23.90 -12.17 -26.10
CA ARG A 174 23.75 -13.60 -26.40
C ARG A 174 23.45 -14.47 -25.19
N SER A 175 23.92 -14.08 -24.01
CA SER A 175 23.66 -14.83 -22.77
C SER A 175 22.35 -14.41 -22.08
N ASN A 176 21.46 -13.72 -22.83
CA ASN A 176 20.08 -13.36 -22.49
C ASN A 176 19.82 -13.15 -20.99
N PRO A 177 20.44 -12.14 -20.36
CA PRO A 177 20.23 -11.82 -18.95
C PRO A 177 18.77 -11.46 -18.63
N PHE A 178 17.91 -11.35 -19.65
CA PHE A 178 16.51 -10.95 -19.57
C PHE A 178 15.54 -12.09 -19.84
N SER A 179 16.01 -13.30 -20.09
CA SER A 179 15.19 -14.49 -19.82
C SER A 179 14.72 -14.49 -18.36
N LEU A 180 15.55 -13.97 -17.45
CA LEU A 180 15.23 -13.69 -16.05
C LEU A 180 14.15 -12.60 -15.92
N LEU A 181 14.31 -11.44 -16.59
CA LEU A 181 13.34 -10.34 -16.54
C LEU A 181 12.03 -10.61 -17.31
N GLY A 182 12.05 -11.43 -18.35
CA GLY A 182 10.86 -11.88 -19.08
C GLY A 182 10.04 -12.87 -18.25
N ALA A 183 10.71 -13.81 -17.59
CA ALA A 183 10.09 -14.67 -16.59
C ALA A 183 9.54 -13.84 -15.41
N SER A 184 10.25 -12.79 -14.98
CA SER A 184 9.75 -11.88 -13.94
C SER A 184 8.56 -11.05 -14.42
N MET A 185 8.47 -10.67 -15.70
CA MET A 185 7.32 -9.94 -16.26
C MET A 185 6.04 -10.79 -16.29
N SER A 186 6.12 -12.06 -16.67
CA SER A 186 4.96 -12.96 -16.61
C SER A 186 4.48 -13.18 -15.16
N ARG A 187 5.43 -13.37 -14.22
CA ARG A 187 5.15 -13.46 -12.78
C ARG A 187 4.58 -12.15 -12.22
N LEU A 188 5.07 -11.01 -12.67
CA LEU A 188 4.58 -9.68 -12.29
C LEU A 188 3.12 -9.51 -12.69
N ARG A 189 2.78 -9.83 -13.94
CA ARG A 189 1.38 -9.80 -14.41
C ARG A 189 0.49 -10.72 -13.60
N ALA A 190 0.96 -11.93 -13.25
CA ALA A 190 0.19 -12.85 -12.42
C ALA A 190 -0.06 -12.30 -11.01
N VAL A 191 0.96 -11.73 -10.37
CA VAL A 191 0.81 -11.10 -9.04
C VAL A 191 -0.09 -9.86 -9.11
N GLN A 192 0.04 -9.03 -10.14
CA GLN A 192 -0.84 -7.88 -10.38
C GLN A 192 -2.30 -8.30 -10.54
N ALA A 193 -2.56 -9.34 -11.33
CA ALA A 193 -3.90 -9.88 -11.53
C ALA A 193 -4.50 -10.38 -10.19
N GLY A 194 -3.73 -11.17 -9.43
CA GLY A 194 -4.14 -11.63 -8.10
C GLY A 194 -4.44 -10.48 -7.12
N CYS A 195 -3.62 -9.43 -7.11
CA CYS A 195 -3.86 -8.24 -6.30
C CYS A 195 -5.12 -7.47 -6.75
N SER A 196 -5.35 -7.39 -8.05
CA SER A 196 -6.51 -6.69 -8.63
C SER A 196 -7.82 -7.42 -8.31
N ASP A 197 -7.82 -8.75 -8.42
CA ASP A 197 -8.95 -9.57 -8.01
C ASP A 197 -9.23 -9.46 -6.51
N LEU A 198 -8.18 -9.48 -5.68
CA LEU A 198 -8.31 -9.28 -4.24
C LEU A 198 -8.89 -7.89 -3.93
N LEU A 199 -8.37 -6.83 -4.56
CA LEU A 199 -8.85 -5.46 -4.33
C LEU A 199 -10.36 -5.36 -4.60
N ARG A 200 -10.81 -5.88 -5.75
CA ARG A 200 -12.23 -5.92 -6.10
C ARG A 200 -13.07 -6.64 -5.05
N GLN A 201 -12.57 -7.75 -4.51
CA GLN A 201 -13.27 -8.51 -3.47
C GLN A 201 -13.32 -7.74 -2.13
N LEU A 202 -12.21 -7.12 -1.73
CA LEU A 202 -12.12 -6.30 -0.52
C LEU A 202 -13.10 -5.12 -0.58
N GLU A 203 -13.09 -4.37 -1.69
CA GLU A 203 -13.98 -3.22 -1.91
C GLU A 203 -15.45 -3.65 -1.94
N SER A 204 -15.80 -4.68 -2.72
CA SER A 204 -17.17 -5.19 -2.77
C SER A 204 -17.70 -5.59 -1.39
N ARG A 205 -16.84 -6.21 -0.56
CA ARG A 205 -17.20 -6.65 0.78
C ARG A 205 -17.30 -5.49 1.77
N ARG A 206 -16.37 -4.53 1.69
CA ARG A 206 -16.42 -3.28 2.45
C ARG A 206 -17.72 -2.53 2.17
N ASP A 207 -18.05 -2.33 0.89
CA ASP A 207 -19.22 -1.56 0.49
C ASP A 207 -20.52 -2.26 0.91
N LYS A 208 -20.59 -3.59 0.82
CA LYS A 208 -21.69 -4.38 1.38
C LYS A 208 -21.82 -4.23 2.89
N ALA A 209 -20.70 -4.17 3.63
CA ALA A 209 -20.72 -3.95 5.08
C ALA A 209 -21.22 -2.54 5.43
N LEU A 210 -20.73 -1.52 4.74
CA LEU A 210 -21.16 -0.13 4.92
C LEU A 210 -22.64 0.07 4.59
N LEU A 211 -23.15 -0.57 3.53
CA LEU A 211 -24.57 -0.54 3.19
C LEU A 211 -25.43 -1.18 4.27
N LYS A 212 -24.99 -2.29 4.87
CA LYS A 212 -25.68 -2.92 6.00
C LYS A 212 -25.67 -2.03 7.23
N LEU A 213 -24.52 -1.43 7.56
CA LEU A 213 -24.39 -0.50 8.67
C LEU A 213 -25.38 0.67 8.54
N ARG A 214 -25.42 1.32 7.37
CA ARG A 214 -26.38 2.41 7.08
C ARG A 214 -27.83 1.97 7.19
N ARG A 215 -28.16 0.72 6.87
CA ARG A 215 -29.52 0.18 7.06
C ARG A 215 -29.86 0.04 8.54
N LEU A 216 -28.96 -0.51 9.33
CA LEU A 216 -29.14 -0.67 10.78
C LEU A 216 -29.21 0.69 11.49
N GLU A 217 -28.42 1.68 11.08
CA GLU A 217 -28.53 3.06 11.60
C GLU A 217 -29.91 3.67 11.35
N LYS A 218 -30.49 3.45 10.17
CA LYS A 218 -31.85 3.90 9.84
C LYS A 218 -32.91 3.18 10.66
N VAL A 219 -32.78 1.86 10.86
CA VAL A 219 -33.69 1.08 11.70
C VAL A 219 -33.61 1.55 13.15
N LYS A 220 -32.41 1.75 13.68
CA LYS A 220 -32.18 2.28 15.03
C LYS A 220 -32.84 3.65 15.22
N LEU A 221 -32.65 4.57 14.27
CA LEU A 221 -33.28 5.89 14.31
C LEU A 221 -34.81 5.80 14.26
N GLY A 222 -35.35 4.95 13.38
CA GLY A 222 -36.80 4.72 13.27
C GLY A 222 -37.39 4.12 14.54
N SER A 223 -36.71 3.14 15.14
CA SER A 223 -37.12 2.52 16.41
C SER A 223 -37.07 3.51 17.57
N ALA A 224 -36.06 4.39 17.62
CA ALA A 224 -35.96 5.41 18.66
C ALA A 224 -37.13 6.42 18.55
N LEU A 225 -37.49 6.85 17.34
CA LEU A 225 -38.64 7.72 17.10
C LEU A 225 -39.97 7.05 17.49
N LEU A 226 -40.13 5.76 17.16
CA LEU A 226 -41.30 4.97 17.58
C LEU A 226 -41.40 4.93 19.11
N LEU A 227 -40.29 4.67 19.81
CA LEU A 227 -40.27 4.57 21.26
C LEU A 227 -40.62 5.91 21.93
N VAL A 228 -40.15 7.04 21.39
CA VAL A 228 -40.55 8.38 21.85
C VAL A 228 -42.04 8.65 21.60
N ALA A 229 -42.58 8.23 20.46
CA ALA A 229 -44.01 8.39 20.19
C ALA A 229 -44.87 7.58 21.18
N VAL A 230 -44.48 6.32 21.46
CA VAL A 230 -45.17 5.45 22.43
C VAL A 230 -45.12 6.03 23.85
N THR A 231 -43.98 6.60 24.28
CA THR A 231 -43.87 7.21 25.62
C THR A 231 -44.64 8.52 25.76
N VAL A 232 -44.76 9.32 24.69
CA VAL A 232 -45.59 10.54 24.69
C VAL A 232 -47.08 10.21 24.70
N SER A 233 -47.51 9.09 24.10
CA SER A 233 -48.91 8.62 24.13
C SER A 233 -49.33 7.94 25.45
N LEU A 234 -48.51 8.01 26.51
CA LEU A 234 -48.71 7.27 27.75
C LEU A 234 -49.75 7.92 28.69
N VAL A 235 -51.03 7.56 28.48
CA VAL A 235 -52.05 7.52 29.55
C VAL A 235 -52.76 6.14 29.61
N VAL A 236 -52.64 5.25 28.61
CA VAL A 236 -53.48 4.02 28.55
C VAL A 236 -52.71 2.69 28.48
N VAL A 237 -51.38 2.69 28.35
CA VAL A 237 -50.65 1.56 27.75
C VAL A 237 -49.80 0.71 28.73
N VAL A 238 -49.53 1.19 29.94
CA VAL A 238 -48.50 0.64 30.86
C VAL A 238 -48.71 -0.84 31.23
N ALA A 239 -49.95 -1.32 31.34
CA ALA A 239 -50.22 -2.71 31.74
C ALA A 239 -50.12 -3.75 30.61
N ALA A 240 -50.31 -3.35 29.34
CA ALA A 240 -50.38 -4.30 28.21
C ALA A 240 -49.04 -4.51 27.48
N HIS A 241 -48.04 -3.64 27.68
CA HIS A 241 -46.86 -3.56 26.80
C HIS A 241 -45.55 -4.08 27.42
N ALA A 242 -45.60 -4.65 28.63
CA ALA A 242 -44.46 -5.33 29.24
C ALA A 242 -43.87 -6.44 28.33
N PHE A 243 -44.74 -7.11 27.56
CA PHE A 243 -44.34 -8.15 26.61
C PHE A 243 -43.59 -7.60 25.38
N VAL A 244 -43.97 -6.42 24.88
CA VAL A 244 -43.32 -5.76 23.73
C VAL A 244 -41.91 -5.31 24.12
N MET A 245 -41.73 -4.77 25.33
CA MET A 245 -40.42 -4.38 25.84
C MET A 245 -39.50 -5.59 26.10
N LEU A 246 -40.06 -6.71 26.58
CA LEU A 246 -39.32 -7.95 26.85
C LEU A 246 -38.82 -8.63 25.56
N VAL A 247 -39.56 -8.54 24.45
CA VAL A 247 -39.18 -9.09 23.14
C VAL A 247 -38.29 -8.13 22.34
N ALA A 248 -38.49 -6.81 22.48
CA ALA A 248 -37.69 -5.81 21.77
C ALA A 248 -36.28 -5.66 22.34
N ALA A 249 -36.09 -5.76 23.66
CA ALA A 249 -34.77 -5.53 24.28
C ALA A 249 -33.66 -6.50 23.81
N PRO A 250 -33.89 -7.83 23.72
CA PRO A 250 -32.90 -8.75 23.16
C PRO A 250 -32.60 -8.49 21.68
N THR A 251 -33.63 -8.14 20.91
CA THR A 251 -33.52 -7.88 19.46
C THR A 251 -32.66 -6.65 19.18
N VAL A 252 -32.84 -5.57 19.96
CA VAL A 252 -32.06 -4.33 19.84
C VAL A 252 -30.60 -4.52 20.27
N MET A 253 -30.34 -5.34 21.30
CA MET A 253 -28.98 -5.68 21.75
C MET A 253 -28.20 -6.48 20.69
N VAL A 254 -28.85 -7.47 20.05
CA VAL A 254 -28.26 -8.26 18.95
C VAL A 254 -27.98 -7.37 17.73
N GLU A 255 -28.87 -6.44 17.40
CA GLU A 255 -28.66 -5.51 16.29
C GLU A 255 -27.50 -4.54 16.57
N LEU A 256 -27.35 -4.01 17.79
CA LEU A 256 -26.27 -3.09 18.13
C LEU A 256 -24.90 -3.77 18.11
N ALA A 257 -24.79 -4.99 18.66
CA ALA A 257 -23.57 -5.79 18.58
C ALA A 257 -23.17 -6.07 17.11
N SER A 258 -24.16 -6.31 16.24
CA SER A 258 -23.92 -6.52 14.81
C SER A 258 -23.43 -5.26 14.08
N MET A 259 -23.83 -4.06 14.54
CA MET A 259 -23.37 -2.78 13.96
C MET A 259 -21.90 -2.52 14.25
N GLU A 260 -21.48 -2.67 15.51
CA GLU A 260 -20.09 -2.46 15.92
C GLU A 260 -19.15 -3.47 15.22
N GLU A 261 -19.61 -4.71 15.11
CA GLU A 261 -18.90 -5.77 14.41
C GLU A 261 -18.76 -5.50 12.89
N LEU A 262 -19.83 -5.03 12.24
CA LEU A 262 -19.80 -4.59 10.85
C LEU A 262 -18.86 -3.40 10.64
N ALA A 263 -18.87 -2.42 11.55
CA ALA A 263 -17.97 -1.28 11.51
C ALA A 263 -16.51 -1.73 11.61
N ARG A 264 -16.17 -2.60 12.57
CA ARG A 264 -14.81 -3.14 12.75
C ARG A 264 -14.27 -3.83 11.50
N TRP A 265 -15.02 -4.76 10.91
CA TRP A 265 -14.52 -5.45 9.73
C TRP A 265 -14.56 -4.59 8.47
N SER A 266 -15.47 -3.61 8.38
CA SER A 266 -15.39 -2.62 7.30
C SER A 266 -14.09 -1.82 7.34
N ALA A 267 -13.59 -1.47 8.54
CA ALA A 267 -12.31 -0.80 8.72
C ALA A 267 -11.11 -1.72 8.39
N GLN A 268 -11.19 -3.01 8.73
CA GLN A 268 -10.19 -4.01 8.32
C GLN A 268 -10.11 -4.15 6.80
N LEU A 269 -11.27 -4.30 6.15
CA LEU A 269 -11.36 -4.41 4.70
C LEU A 269 -10.90 -3.13 4.00
N ASP A 270 -11.24 -1.95 4.52
CA ASP A 270 -10.78 -0.67 3.98
C ASP A 270 -9.27 -0.50 4.10
N THR A 271 -8.70 -0.84 5.26
CA THR A 271 -7.23 -0.82 5.46
C THR A 271 -6.53 -1.77 4.49
N ALA A 272 -7.04 -2.99 4.33
CA ALA A 272 -6.49 -3.97 3.39
C ALA A 272 -6.67 -3.53 1.92
N ALA A 273 -7.80 -2.93 1.56
CA ALA A 273 -8.06 -2.41 0.22
C ALA A 273 -7.07 -1.28 -0.13
N LYS A 274 -6.87 -0.32 0.79
CA LYS A 274 -5.88 0.75 0.62
C LYS A 274 -4.47 0.19 0.42
N GLY A 275 -4.06 -0.77 1.25
CA GLY A 275 -2.77 -1.44 1.11
C GLY A 275 -2.61 -2.16 -0.24
N THR A 276 -3.66 -2.87 -0.68
CA THR A 276 -3.67 -3.59 -1.96
C THR A 276 -3.63 -2.64 -3.15
N TYR A 277 -4.35 -1.51 -3.08
CA TYR A 277 -4.33 -0.49 -4.12
C TYR A 277 -2.94 0.12 -4.29
N ILE A 278 -2.27 0.50 -3.20
CA ILE A 278 -0.91 1.05 -3.27
C ILE A 278 0.04 -0.01 -3.84
N LEU A 279 -0.07 -1.27 -3.42
CA LEU A 279 0.74 -2.36 -3.96
C LEU A 279 0.57 -2.51 -5.48
N ILE A 280 -0.65 -2.47 -6.01
CA ILE A 280 -0.89 -2.53 -7.46
C ILE A 280 -0.17 -1.38 -8.17
N ARG A 281 -0.23 -0.16 -7.62
CA ARG A 281 0.44 1.02 -8.21
C ARG A 281 1.95 0.90 -8.20
N ASP A 282 2.52 0.33 -7.15
CA ASP A 282 3.95 0.04 -7.08
C ASP A 282 4.35 -1.01 -8.12
N LEU A 283 3.56 -2.09 -8.26
CA LEU A 283 3.79 -3.14 -9.26
C LEU A 283 3.66 -2.63 -10.70
N ASP A 284 2.72 -1.72 -10.97
CA ASP A 284 2.60 -1.07 -12.28
C ASP A 284 3.82 -0.22 -12.62
N THR A 285 4.38 0.46 -11.62
CA THR A 285 5.58 1.27 -11.78
C THR A 285 6.80 0.39 -12.02
N ILE A 286 6.98 -0.67 -11.22
CA ILE A 286 8.00 -1.70 -11.43
C ILE A 286 7.86 -2.31 -12.83
N GLY A 287 6.65 -2.64 -13.27
CA GLY A 287 6.41 -3.23 -14.59
C GLY A 287 6.80 -2.32 -15.75
N ARG A 288 6.56 -1.02 -15.62
CA ARG A 288 7.02 -0.03 -16.61
C ARG A 288 8.54 0.10 -16.63
N LEU A 289 9.20 0.09 -15.47
CA LEU A 289 10.65 0.15 -15.36
C LEU A 289 11.33 -1.10 -15.95
N VAL A 290 10.78 -2.30 -15.65
CA VAL A 290 11.26 -3.56 -16.23
C VAL A 290 11.06 -3.56 -17.75
N ALA A 291 9.91 -3.10 -18.26
CA ALA A 291 9.68 -2.97 -19.70
C ALA A 291 10.66 -2.00 -20.37
N ARG A 292 10.96 -0.86 -19.71
CA ARG A 292 11.94 0.11 -20.19
C ARG A 292 13.34 -0.50 -20.32
N LEU A 293 13.77 -1.24 -19.30
CA LEU A 293 15.05 -1.95 -19.31
C LEU A 293 15.14 -3.00 -20.42
N ASN A 294 14.06 -3.74 -20.67
CA ASN A 294 14.00 -4.68 -21.79
C ASN A 294 14.16 -3.96 -23.14
N ASN A 295 13.44 -2.86 -23.35
CA ASN A 295 13.52 -2.08 -24.59
C ASN A 295 14.92 -1.49 -24.82
N GLU A 296 15.59 -0.98 -23.77
CA GLU A 296 16.97 -0.48 -23.89
C GLU A 296 17.94 -1.59 -24.29
N LEU A 297 17.75 -2.80 -23.78
CA LEU A 297 18.57 -3.92 -24.20
C LEU A 297 18.32 -4.33 -25.65
N GLU A 298 17.05 -4.45 -26.06
CA GLU A 298 16.71 -4.77 -27.46
C GLU A 298 17.35 -3.76 -28.42
N ARG A 299 17.40 -2.49 -28.02
CA ARG A 299 18.09 -1.44 -28.76
C ARG A 299 19.60 -1.65 -28.82
N VAL A 300 20.22 -2.05 -27.71
CA VAL A 300 21.65 -2.40 -27.65
C VAL A 300 21.95 -3.62 -28.54
N ASP A 301 21.09 -4.64 -28.53
CA ASP A 301 21.23 -5.81 -29.41
C ASP A 301 21.13 -5.43 -30.89
N GLY A 302 20.15 -4.60 -31.25
CA GLY A 302 20.01 -4.10 -32.62
C GLY A 302 21.23 -3.31 -33.10
N LEU A 303 21.82 -2.47 -32.25
CA LEU A 303 23.05 -1.73 -32.58
C LEU A 303 24.25 -2.66 -32.78
N VAL A 304 24.33 -3.71 -31.98
CA VAL A 304 25.35 -4.74 -32.12
C VAL A 304 25.19 -5.51 -33.43
N GLN A 305 23.97 -5.91 -33.79
CA GLN A 305 23.69 -6.61 -35.05
C GLN A 305 24.05 -5.72 -36.26
N LEU A 306 23.68 -4.43 -36.21
CA LEU A 306 24.04 -3.46 -37.26
C LEU A 306 25.56 -3.31 -37.41
N TRP A 307 26.31 -3.30 -36.30
CA TRP A 307 27.77 -3.25 -36.37
C TRP A 307 28.38 -4.50 -36.99
N VAL A 308 27.89 -5.69 -36.60
CA VAL A 308 28.37 -6.96 -37.16
C VAL A 308 28.10 -7.03 -38.66
N GLN A 309 26.97 -6.49 -39.12
CA GLN A 309 26.62 -6.44 -40.54
C GLN A 309 27.47 -5.43 -41.34
N ARG A 310 27.83 -4.28 -40.74
CA ARG A 310 28.61 -3.21 -41.40
C ARG A 310 30.12 -3.30 -41.18
N ARG A 311 30.64 -4.49 -40.86
CA ARG A 311 32.05 -4.70 -40.51
C ARG A 311 33.03 -4.23 -41.60
N ASP A 312 32.58 -4.21 -42.86
CA ASP A 312 33.39 -3.84 -44.03
C ASP A 312 33.26 -2.37 -44.45
N ASP A 313 32.38 -1.57 -43.83
CA ASP A 313 32.07 -0.18 -44.23
C ASP A 313 33.04 0.89 -43.67
N GLY A 314 34.15 0.48 -43.05
CA GLY A 314 35.24 1.37 -42.60
C GLY A 314 35.15 1.91 -41.16
N LEU A 315 36.18 2.67 -40.75
CA LEU A 315 36.43 3.10 -39.36
C LEU A 315 35.35 4.04 -38.77
N GLN A 316 34.73 4.87 -39.61
CA GLN A 316 33.88 5.99 -39.16
C GLN A 316 32.48 5.53 -38.67
N GLY A 317 31.89 4.52 -39.32
CA GLY A 317 30.64 3.89 -38.86
C GLY A 317 30.83 3.10 -37.55
N SER A 318 32.04 2.59 -37.31
CA SER A 318 32.41 1.87 -36.10
C SER A 318 32.47 2.78 -34.87
N GLU A 319 33.04 3.99 -35.03
CA GLU A 319 33.20 4.96 -33.94
C GLU A 319 31.86 5.55 -33.45
N GLU A 320 30.93 5.87 -34.35
CA GLU A 320 29.59 6.34 -33.96
C GLU A 320 28.83 5.26 -33.19
N VAL A 321 28.86 4.00 -33.65
CA VAL A 321 28.23 2.88 -32.94
C VAL A 321 28.87 2.67 -31.56
N ALA A 322 30.18 2.88 -31.42
CA ALA A 322 30.88 2.86 -30.13
C ALA A 322 30.33 3.89 -29.15
N CYS A 323 30.20 5.14 -29.62
CA CYS A 323 29.75 6.28 -28.83
C CYS A 323 28.30 6.06 -28.37
N GLN A 324 27.44 5.61 -29.28
CA GLN A 324 26.07 5.25 -28.97
C GLN A 324 26.01 4.13 -27.93
N LEU A 325 26.78 3.05 -28.11
CA LEU A 325 26.81 1.93 -27.18
C LEU A 325 27.24 2.34 -25.76
N LYS A 326 28.23 3.23 -25.64
CA LYS A 326 28.66 3.78 -24.35
C LYS A 326 27.55 4.60 -23.67
N LYS A 327 26.84 5.46 -24.41
CA LYS A 327 25.71 6.24 -23.87
C LYS A 327 24.58 5.33 -23.39
N ASN A 328 24.29 4.28 -24.15
CA ASN A 328 23.24 3.31 -23.82
C ASN A 328 23.56 2.55 -22.55
N ASN A 329 24.82 2.13 -22.39
CA ASN A 329 25.31 1.44 -21.21
C ASN A 329 25.15 2.29 -19.95
N GLN A 330 25.49 3.57 -20.00
CA GLN A 330 25.31 4.49 -18.88
C GLN A 330 23.82 4.65 -18.53
N SER A 331 22.97 4.89 -19.54
CA SER A 331 21.53 5.01 -19.35
C SER A 331 20.89 3.73 -18.79
N PHE A 332 21.38 2.57 -19.23
CA PHE A 332 20.93 1.27 -18.74
C PHE A 332 21.25 1.07 -17.25
N MET A 333 22.47 1.42 -16.82
CA MET A 333 22.85 1.34 -15.41
C MET A 333 22.02 2.29 -14.53
N GLU A 334 21.72 3.50 -15.02
CA GLU A 334 20.83 4.45 -14.34
C GLU A 334 19.40 3.89 -14.20
N GLN A 335 18.88 3.23 -15.23
CA GLN A 335 17.56 2.59 -15.17
C GLN A 335 17.53 1.38 -14.21
N LEU A 336 18.63 0.63 -14.09
CA LEU A 336 18.75 -0.44 -13.10
C LEU A 336 18.75 0.10 -11.68
N ASP A 337 19.41 1.24 -11.45
CA ASP A 337 19.40 1.94 -10.16
C ASP A 337 17.99 2.43 -9.82
N GLU A 338 17.27 3.00 -10.79
CA GLU A 338 15.87 3.44 -10.62
C GLU A 338 14.94 2.27 -10.29
N LEU A 339 15.09 1.13 -10.96
CA LEU A 339 14.32 -0.09 -10.66
C LEU A 339 14.63 -0.62 -9.26
N GLU A 340 15.91 -0.71 -8.89
CA GLU A 340 16.31 -1.16 -7.56
C GLU A 340 15.71 -0.26 -6.47
N GLU A 341 15.76 1.06 -6.63
CA GLU A 341 15.17 2.01 -5.69
C GLU A 341 13.67 1.77 -5.52
N HIS A 342 12.93 1.61 -6.62
CA HIS A 342 11.49 1.33 -6.57
C HIS A 342 11.16 -0.02 -5.93
N LEU A 343 12.01 -1.04 -6.11
CA LEU A 343 11.85 -2.32 -5.44
C LEU A 343 11.94 -2.17 -3.92
N TYR A 344 12.93 -1.42 -3.43
CA TYR A 344 13.06 -1.13 -2.00
C TYR A 344 11.87 -0.32 -1.45
N LEU A 345 11.35 0.63 -2.21
CA LEU A 345 10.15 1.38 -1.84
C LEU A 345 8.91 0.48 -1.78
N CYS A 346 8.70 -0.40 -2.76
CA CYS A 346 7.58 -1.33 -2.78
C CYS A 346 7.60 -2.24 -1.54
N PHE A 347 8.79 -2.75 -1.22
CA PHE A 347 9.05 -3.54 -0.03
C PHE A 347 8.70 -2.82 1.29
N MET A 348 9.06 -1.54 1.40
CA MET A 348 8.65 -0.68 2.52
C MET A 348 7.15 -0.53 2.63
N THR A 349 6.49 -0.26 1.49
CA THR A 349 5.04 -0.13 1.40
C THR A 349 4.33 -1.41 1.82
N ILE A 350 4.81 -2.57 1.35
CA ILE A 350 4.25 -3.89 1.69
C ILE A 350 4.26 -4.09 3.20
N ASN A 351 5.40 -3.90 3.87
CA ASN A 351 5.48 -4.14 5.31
C ASN A 351 4.66 -3.15 6.11
N ARG A 352 4.65 -1.87 5.72
CA ARG A 352 3.78 -0.88 6.34
C ARG A 352 2.31 -1.28 6.21
N ALA A 353 1.88 -1.68 5.02
CA ALA A 353 0.50 -2.08 4.76
C ALA A 353 0.13 -3.35 5.55
N ARG A 354 1.01 -4.35 5.62
CA ARG A 354 0.80 -5.57 6.43
C ARG A 354 0.67 -5.24 7.91
N ASN A 355 1.55 -4.38 8.44
CA ASN A 355 1.50 -3.93 9.82
C ASN A 355 0.21 -3.16 10.16
N LEU A 356 -0.26 -2.28 9.27
CA LEU A 356 -1.52 -1.54 9.47
C LEU A 356 -2.72 -2.48 9.55
N VAL A 357 -2.81 -3.46 8.64
CA VAL A 357 -3.88 -4.46 8.68
C VAL A 357 -3.78 -5.31 9.94
N LEU A 358 -2.58 -5.73 10.33
CA LEU A 358 -2.37 -6.52 11.55
C LEU A 358 -2.79 -5.74 12.80
N LYS A 359 -2.42 -4.46 12.91
CA LYS A 359 -2.85 -3.57 13.99
C LYS A 359 -4.38 -3.49 14.07
N GLN A 360 -5.07 -3.37 12.92
CA GLN A 360 -6.53 -3.34 12.89
C GLN A 360 -7.15 -4.67 13.35
N ILE A 361 -6.57 -5.81 12.98
CA ILE A 361 -6.99 -7.15 13.42
C ILE A 361 -6.84 -7.28 14.94
N LEU A 362 -5.67 -6.91 15.48
CA LEU A 362 -5.37 -7.02 16.91
C LEU A 362 -6.22 -6.06 17.74
N HIS A 363 -6.40 -4.81 17.30
CA HIS A 363 -7.27 -3.84 17.97
C HIS A 363 -8.73 -4.32 18.04
N SER A 364 -9.20 -4.97 16.97
CA SER A 364 -10.53 -5.57 16.94
C SER A 364 -10.64 -6.78 17.90
N ALA A 365 -9.54 -7.51 18.10
CA ALA A 365 -9.49 -8.66 19.00
C ALA A 365 -9.54 -8.24 20.48
N THR A 366 -8.83 -7.18 20.85
CA THR A 366 -8.81 -6.67 22.23
C THR A 366 -10.19 -6.18 22.67
N LEU A 367 -10.92 -5.49 21.79
CA LEU A 367 -12.30 -5.04 22.04
C LEU A 367 -13.27 -6.22 22.26
N ASN A 368 -13.07 -7.35 21.59
CA ASN A 368 -13.89 -8.55 21.80
C ASN A 368 -13.63 -9.22 23.16
N SER A 369 -12.48 -8.97 23.80
CA SER A 369 -12.16 -9.54 25.12
C SER A 369 -12.69 -8.71 26.29
N SER A 370 -12.95 -7.42 26.09
CA SER A 370 -13.51 -6.52 27.12
C SER A 370 -15.03 -6.56 27.22
N HIS A 371 -15.70 -7.27 26.30
CA HIS A 371 -17.16 -7.41 26.24
C HIS A 371 -17.67 -8.83 26.57
N ASN A 372 -16.76 -9.76 26.90
CA ASN A 372 -17.07 -11.03 27.57
C ASN A 372 -16.64 -10.92 29.03
#